data_AF-A0A2V9JIP2-F1
#
_entry.id   AF-A0A2V9JIP2-F1
#
_cell.length_a   1.000
_cell.length_b   1.000
_cell.length_c   1.000
_cell.angle_alpha   90.00
_cell.angle_beta   90.00
_cell.angle_gamma   90.00
#
_symmetry.space_group_name_H-M   'P 1'
#
loop_
_entity.id
_entity.type
_entity.pdbx_description
1 polymer ?
#
loop_
_entity_poly.entity_id
_entity_poly.type
_entity_poly.pdbx_seq_one_letter_code
_entity_poly.pdbx_strand_id
1 'polypeptide(L)'
;MKSGTNRFRGTLFEFLRNDVFDAENYFLNFELAPGQARKKKDALRRNQFGLVLSGPVLIPKLYDGKNKTFWAFNWEARRDRIDTVSEVWWPDDTFRSGDFSRLLRGTVNPTTGGLYRNPIVIYDPLTGQPFPNNIIPASRLHPGVQNLLSKYVPKPEFSPLDPLDINVRKGVNQPVDTNTYFLRLDHNFTGKDTVFGRLAWDRSGRTQNNINPNLPVFVDSKVTNLASAWIHTFSPSM
;
A
#
# COMPACT_ATOMS: atom_id res chain seq x y z
N MET A 1 22.48 1.57 -16.86
CA MET A 1 23.64 2.34 -16.35
C MET A 1 24.65 2.52 -17.47
N LYS A 2 25.32 3.67 -17.54
CA LYS A 2 26.35 3.96 -18.56
C LYS A 2 27.65 3.24 -18.22
N SER A 3 28.45 2.93 -19.25
CA SER A 3 29.80 2.37 -19.12
C SER A 3 30.72 3.25 -18.26
N GLY A 4 31.71 2.62 -17.62
CA GLY A 4 32.66 3.26 -16.71
C GLY A 4 33.45 4.42 -17.31
N THR A 5 33.85 5.38 -16.46
CA THR A 5 34.63 6.56 -16.86
C THR A 5 35.90 6.68 -16.03
N ASN A 6 36.96 7.27 -16.60
CA ASN A 6 38.24 7.51 -15.91
C ASN A 6 38.19 8.57 -14.81
N ARG A 7 37.05 9.24 -14.65
CA ARG A 7 36.87 10.27 -13.63
C ARG A 7 35.87 9.75 -12.62
N PHE A 8 36.12 10.06 -11.35
CA PHE A 8 35.11 9.87 -10.33
C PHE A 8 33.92 10.77 -10.64
N ARG A 9 32.72 10.19 -10.59
CA ARG A 9 31.45 10.91 -10.74
C ARG A 9 30.52 10.50 -9.62
N GLY A 10 29.82 11.49 -9.08
CA GLY A 10 28.83 11.30 -8.05
C GLY A 10 27.59 12.14 -8.32
N THR A 11 26.44 11.63 -7.94
CA THR A 11 25.17 12.38 -7.95
C THR A 11 24.39 11.97 -6.72
N LEU A 12 23.82 12.95 -6.02
CA LEU A 12 22.83 12.78 -4.96
C LEU A 12 21.51 13.36 -5.44
N PHE A 13 20.40 12.76 -5.03
CA PHE A 13 19.08 13.27 -5.34
C PHE A 13 18.10 12.99 -4.19
N GLU A 14 17.05 13.80 -4.13
CA GLU A 14 15.90 13.66 -3.23
C GLU A 14 14.64 14.10 -3.97
N PHE A 15 13.54 13.42 -3.70
CA PHE A 15 12.21 13.77 -4.15
C PHE A 15 11.24 13.66 -2.97
N LEU A 16 10.73 14.81 -2.55
CA LEU A 16 9.81 14.95 -1.42
C LEU A 16 8.39 15.25 -1.90
N ARG A 17 7.40 14.54 -1.36
CA ARG A 17 6.00 14.97 -1.32
C ARG A 17 5.49 14.98 0.10
N ASN A 18 4.69 16.00 0.42
CA ASN A 18 4.16 16.19 1.76
C ASN A 18 2.72 16.72 1.74
N ASP A 19 1.84 16.09 2.53
CA ASP A 19 0.44 16.47 2.68
C ASP A 19 0.26 17.90 3.16
N VAL A 20 1.24 18.50 3.86
CA VAL A 20 1.18 19.90 4.30
C VAL A 20 0.86 20.86 3.14
N PHE A 21 1.24 20.54 1.90
CA PHE A 21 0.99 21.36 0.71
C PHE A 21 -0.22 20.92 -0.13
N ASP A 22 -0.82 19.77 0.17
CA ASP A 22 -1.90 19.17 -0.63
C ASP A 22 -3.28 19.45 0.01
N ALA A 23 -4.33 19.53 -0.83
CA ALA A 23 -5.71 19.54 -0.35
C ALA A 23 -6.10 18.18 0.25
N GLU A 24 -7.13 18.15 1.09
CA GLU A 24 -7.69 16.89 1.59
C GLU A 24 -8.47 16.14 0.51
N ASN A 25 -8.62 14.83 0.68
CA ASN A 25 -9.44 14.01 -0.20
C ASN A 25 -10.92 14.41 -0.06
N TYR A 26 -11.59 14.69 -1.18
CA TYR A 26 -13.00 15.09 -1.22
C TYR A 26 -13.91 14.15 -0.41
N PHE A 27 -13.71 12.83 -0.53
CA PHE A 27 -14.58 11.85 0.10
C PHE A 27 -14.43 11.80 1.62
N LEU A 28 -13.27 12.18 2.17
CA LEU A 28 -12.94 12.07 3.60
C LEU A 28 -13.97 12.73 4.52
N ASN A 29 -14.51 13.88 4.10
CA ASN A 29 -15.44 14.69 4.89
C ASN A 29 -16.81 14.90 4.22
N PHE A 30 -17.11 14.22 3.10
CA PHE A 30 -18.31 14.46 2.29
C PHE A 30 -19.66 14.14 3.00
N GLU A 31 -19.69 13.14 3.90
CA GLU A 31 -20.92 12.64 4.55
C GLU A 31 -21.03 12.99 6.04
N LEU A 32 -20.16 13.86 6.56
CA LEU A 32 -20.26 14.26 7.95
C LEU A 32 -21.55 15.05 8.19
N ALA A 33 -22.33 14.61 9.18
CA ALA A 33 -23.57 15.30 9.54
C ALA A 33 -23.27 16.74 10.00
N PRO A 34 -24.20 17.70 9.78
CA PRO A 34 -24.03 19.08 10.21
C PRO A 34 -23.64 19.18 11.69
N GLY A 35 -22.56 19.90 11.99
CA GLY A 35 -22.05 20.09 13.36
C GLY A 35 -21.06 19.04 13.84
N GLN A 36 -20.76 17.99 13.06
CA GLN A 36 -19.68 17.06 13.42
C GLN A 36 -18.30 17.63 13.11
N ALA A 37 -17.34 17.33 13.98
CA ALA A 37 -15.94 17.70 13.76
C ALA A 37 -15.39 16.98 12.51
N ARG A 38 -14.66 17.72 11.67
CA ARG A 38 -14.03 17.16 10.47
C ARG A 38 -12.98 16.11 10.85
N LYS A 39 -12.85 15.09 10.02
CA LYS A 39 -11.77 14.12 10.13
C LYS A 39 -10.46 14.79 9.71
N LYS A 40 -9.38 14.41 10.38
CA LYS A 40 -8.03 14.88 10.07
C LYS A 40 -7.66 14.46 8.65
N LYS A 41 -7.08 15.39 7.87
CA LYS A 41 -6.58 15.14 6.52
C LYS A 41 -5.66 13.91 6.47
N ASP A 42 -5.84 13.12 5.41
CA ASP A 42 -5.03 11.95 5.08
C ASP A 42 -3.54 12.33 4.96
N ALA A 43 -2.67 11.53 5.59
CA ALA A 43 -1.24 11.74 5.49
C ALA A 43 -0.71 11.35 4.10
N LEU A 44 0.21 12.14 3.56
CA LEU A 44 0.95 11.83 2.35
C LEU A 44 2.37 12.31 2.56
N ARG A 45 3.28 11.40 2.89
CA ARG A 45 4.71 11.70 3.02
C ARG A 45 5.48 10.71 2.20
N ARG A 46 6.14 11.18 1.15
CA ARG A 46 7.00 10.37 0.29
C ARG A 46 8.37 11.00 0.22
N ASN A 47 9.38 10.22 0.56
CA ASN A 47 10.78 10.57 0.37
C ASN A 47 11.39 9.52 -0.55
N GLN A 48 12.02 9.94 -1.62
CA GLN A 48 12.72 9.07 -2.54
C GLN A 48 14.08 9.68 -2.85
N PHE A 49 15.11 9.05 -2.34
CA PHE A 49 16.46 9.58 -2.36
C PHE A 49 17.46 8.50 -2.68
N GLY A 50 18.62 8.95 -3.11
CA GLY A 50 19.66 8.02 -3.47
C GLY A 50 20.91 8.71 -3.95
N LEU A 51 21.82 7.86 -4.37
CA LEU A 51 23.10 8.26 -4.88
C LEU A 51 23.56 7.33 -5.98
N VAL A 52 24.30 7.91 -6.92
CA VAL A 52 25.01 7.17 -7.95
C VAL A 52 26.47 7.58 -7.89
N LEU A 53 27.35 6.60 -7.74
CA LEU A 53 28.79 6.78 -7.72
C LEU A 53 29.42 5.90 -8.80
N SER A 54 30.48 6.40 -9.44
CA SER A 54 31.25 5.61 -10.39
C SER A 54 32.66 6.15 -10.54
N GLY A 55 33.56 5.30 -11.02
CA GLY A 55 34.94 5.70 -11.31
C GLY A 55 35.83 4.52 -11.69
N PRO A 56 37.12 4.78 -11.91
CA PRO A 56 38.10 3.71 -12.05
C PRO A 56 38.35 3.01 -10.71
N VAL A 57 38.74 1.74 -10.76
CA VAL A 57 39.28 1.04 -9.58
C VAL A 57 40.73 1.48 -9.38
N LEU A 58 41.03 2.09 -8.24
CA LEU A 58 42.38 2.52 -7.87
C LEU A 58 42.71 1.92 -6.50
N ILE A 59 43.77 1.11 -6.44
CA ILE A 59 44.31 0.58 -5.19
C ILE A 59 45.73 1.14 -5.06
N PRO A 60 45.98 2.06 -4.10
CA PRO A 60 47.28 2.71 -3.98
C PRO A 60 48.43 1.70 -3.97
N LYS A 61 49.45 1.95 -4.82
CA LYS A 61 50.65 1.12 -5.01
C LYS A 61 50.44 -0.30 -5.55
N LEU A 62 49.18 -0.78 -5.67
CA LEU A 62 48.89 -2.16 -6.07
C LEU A 62 48.20 -2.24 -7.44
N TYR A 63 47.37 -1.26 -7.79
CA TYR A 63 46.58 -1.32 -9.00
C TYR A 63 46.09 0.06 -9.50
N ASP A 64 46.43 0.41 -10.74
CA ASP A 64 45.84 1.55 -11.46
C ASP A 64 44.90 1.03 -12.56
N GLY A 65 43.60 1.07 -12.29
CA GLY A 65 42.55 0.64 -13.19
C GLY A 65 42.12 1.68 -14.22
N LYS A 66 42.77 2.85 -14.34
CA LYS A 66 42.43 3.81 -15.41
C LYS A 66 42.49 3.13 -16.79
N ASN A 67 41.50 3.42 -17.63
CA ASN A 67 41.25 2.82 -18.94
C ASN A 67 40.95 1.30 -18.93
N LYS A 68 40.96 0.66 -17.76
CA LYS A 68 40.91 -0.81 -17.65
C LYS A 68 39.76 -1.29 -16.80
N THR A 69 39.69 -0.88 -15.54
CA THR A 69 38.70 -1.37 -14.58
C THR A 69 37.88 -0.24 -14.02
N PHE A 70 36.56 -0.39 -14.10
CA PHE A 70 35.61 0.62 -13.65
C PHE A 70 34.56 0.00 -12.77
N TRP A 71 34.06 0.80 -11.83
CA TRP A 71 32.95 0.42 -10.97
C TRP A 71 31.83 1.46 -11.07
N ALA A 72 30.61 1.00 -10.83
CA ALA A 72 29.44 1.84 -10.64
C ALA A 72 28.60 1.29 -9.50
N PHE A 73 28.17 2.17 -8.61
CA PHE A 73 27.29 1.89 -7.49
C PHE A 73 26.08 2.80 -7.54
N ASN A 74 24.89 2.23 -7.35
CA ASN A 74 23.65 2.97 -7.14
C ASN A 74 22.99 2.45 -5.87
N TRP A 75 22.52 3.37 -5.05
CA TRP A 75 21.59 3.08 -3.99
C TRP A 75 20.41 4.05 -4.08
N GLU A 76 19.20 3.51 -4.04
CA GLU A 76 17.97 4.27 -3.94
C GLU A 76 17.12 3.73 -2.80
N ALA A 77 16.55 4.64 -2.02
CA ALA A 77 15.61 4.36 -0.96
C ALA A 77 14.30 5.12 -1.20
N ARG A 78 13.18 4.44 -0.94
CA ARG A 78 11.85 5.06 -0.91
C ARG A 78 11.19 4.82 0.44
N ARG A 79 10.62 5.87 1.01
CA ARG A 79 9.87 5.86 2.27
C ARG A 79 8.53 6.54 2.03
N ASP A 80 7.47 5.75 1.99
CA ASP A 80 6.10 6.21 1.82
C ASP A 80 5.32 6.04 3.12
N ARG A 81 4.63 7.09 3.56
CA ARG A 81 3.60 7.07 4.60
C ARG A 81 2.37 7.75 4.01
N ILE A 82 1.54 6.94 3.37
CA ILE A 82 0.40 7.42 2.58
C ILE A 82 -0.86 6.80 3.16
N ASP A 83 -1.80 7.63 3.54
CA ASP A 83 -3.13 7.18 3.90
C ASP A 83 -3.95 7.02 2.63
N THR A 84 -4.68 5.92 2.55
CA THR A 84 -5.70 5.70 1.52
C THR A 84 -7.06 5.72 2.20
N VAL A 85 -7.99 6.53 1.70
CA VAL A 85 -9.37 6.52 2.19
C VAL A 85 -9.95 5.14 1.96
N SER A 86 -10.44 4.54 3.03
CA SER A 86 -11.14 3.26 2.98
C SER A 86 -12.51 3.43 3.60
N GLU A 87 -13.46 2.70 3.07
CA GLU A 87 -14.87 2.75 3.43
C GLU A 87 -15.34 1.33 3.70
N VAL A 88 -16.14 1.16 4.74
CA VAL A 88 -16.72 -0.15 5.07
C VAL A 88 -18.02 0.06 5.83
N TRP A 89 -18.90 -0.92 5.71
CA TRP A 89 -20.04 -1.06 6.60
C TRP A 89 -19.73 -2.11 7.66
N TRP A 90 -19.93 -1.76 8.92
CA TRP A 90 -19.94 -2.70 10.04
C TRP A 90 -21.33 -2.76 10.67
N PRO A 91 -21.81 -3.93 11.11
CA PRO A 91 -23.10 -4.00 11.79
C PRO A 91 -23.05 -3.22 13.11
N ASP A 92 -24.09 -2.45 13.38
CA ASP A 92 -24.34 -1.82 14.68
C ASP A 92 -24.75 -2.87 15.73
N ASP A 93 -24.94 -2.45 16.98
CA ASP A 93 -25.26 -3.37 18.07
C ASP A 93 -26.63 -4.05 17.90
N THR A 94 -27.60 -3.40 17.25
CA THR A 94 -28.92 -4.00 16.97
C THR A 94 -28.82 -5.11 15.92
N PHE A 95 -28.02 -4.90 14.88
CA PHE A 95 -27.81 -5.91 13.86
C PHE A 95 -26.98 -7.08 14.40
N ARG A 96 -25.99 -6.79 15.26
CA ARG A 96 -25.21 -7.84 15.95
C ARG A 96 -26.07 -8.71 16.85
N SER A 97 -27.10 -8.15 17.51
CA SER A 97 -28.03 -8.90 18.36
C SER A 97 -29.14 -9.61 17.58
N GLY A 98 -29.12 -9.55 16.24
CA GLY A 98 -30.10 -10.23 15.37
C GLY A 98 -31.41 -9.46 15.18
N ASP A 99 -31.48 -8.20 15.61
CA ASP A 99 -32.62 -7.32 15.37
C ASP A 99 -32.43 -6.53 14.07
N PHE A 100 -33.20 -6.92 13.05
CA PHE A 100 -33.25 -6.26 11.74
C PHE A 100 -34.58 -5.55 11.50
N SER A 101 -35.33 -5.22 12.55
CA SER A 101 -36.66 -4.60 12.48
C SER A 101 -36.65 -3.26 11.73
N ARG A 102 -35.54 -2.52 11.80
CA ARG A 102 -35.33 -1.27 11.05
C ARG A 102 -35.44 -1.45 9.53
N LEU A 103 -35.13 -2.64 9.02
CA LEU A 103 -35.22 -2.92 7.59
C LEU A 103 -36.66 -3.06 7.07
N LEU A 104 -37.64 -3.31 7.95
CA LEU A 104 -39.06 -3.44 7.55
C LEU A 104 -39.70 -2.12 7.13
N ARG A 105 -39.10 -0.98 7.48
CA ARG A 105 -39.65 0.34 7.16
C ARG A 105 -39.19 0.85 5.79
N GLY A 106 -38.11 0.26 5.24
CA GLY A 106 -37.36 0.87 4.16
C GLY A 106 -36.68 2.18 4.62
N THR A 107 -35.92 2.78 3.72
CA THR A 107 -35.26 4.07 3.94
C THR A 107 -35.85 5.09 2.99
N VAL A 108 -36.38 6.19 3.49
CA VAL A 108 -36.93 7.29 2.68
C VAL A 108 -35.88 8.39 2.57
N ASN A 109 -35.67 8.89 1.35
CA ASN A 109 -34.84 10.07 1.11
C ASN A 109 -35.57 11.32 1.64
N PRO A 110 -35.03 12.05 2.62
CA PRO A 110 -35.71 13.19 3.23
C PRO A 110 -35.89 14.37 2.27
N THR A 111 -35.10 14.44 1.20
CA THR A 111 -35.14 15.52 0.20
C THR A 111 -36.18 15.26 -0.88
N THR A 112 -36.27 14.01 -1.36
CA THR A 112 -37.19 13.66 -2.47
C THR A 112 -38.49 13.03 -2.01
N GLY A 113 -38.57 12.57 -0.75
CA GLY A 113 -39.69 11.80 -0.23
C GLY A 113 -39.82 10.39 -0.84
N GLY A 114 -38.96 10.02 -1.79
CA GLY A 114 -38.93 8.71 -2.40
C GLY A 114 -38.16 7.68 -1.57
N LEU A 115 -38.41 6.40 -1.80
CA LEU A 115 -37.64 5.33 -1.17
C LEU A 115 -36.20 5.32 -1.71
N TYR A 116 -35.25 5.50 -0.80
CA TYR A 116 -33.83 5.22 -1.02
C TYR A 116 -33.57 3.70 -0.98
N ARG A 117 -34.28 2.98 -0.11
CA ARG A 117 -34.25 1.51 -0.03
C ARG A 117 -35.64 0.97 0.29
N ASN A 118 -36.08 -0.06 -0.43
CA ASN A 118 -37.32 -0.76 -0.15
C ASN A 118 -37.24 -1.54 1.19
N PRO A 119 -38.37 -1.74 1.89
CA PRO A 119 -38.43 -2.67 3.01
C PRO A 119 -37.83 -4.04 2.68
N ILE A 120 -37.03 -4.58 3.59
CA ILE A 120 -36.43 -5.92 3.47
C ILE A 120 -37.02 -6.79 4.57
N VAL A 121 -37.51 -7.97 4.20
CA VAL A 121 -37.97 -9.03 5.12
C VAL A 121 -36.90 -10.10 5.18
N ILE A 122 -36.51 -10.55 6.38
CA ILE A 122 -35.59 -11.67 6.56
C ILE A 122 -36.37 -12.97 6.82
N TYR A 123 -35.89 -14.06 6.25
CA TYR A 123 -36.57 -15.36 6.28
C TYR A 123 -35.78 -16.37 7.11
N ASP A 124 -36.51 -17.23 7.81
CA ASP A 124 -35.97 -18.35 8.54
C ASP A 124 -35.56 -19.47 7.56
N PRO A 125 -34.27 -19.84 7.50
CA PRO A 125 -33.81 -20.89 6.61
C PRO A 125 -34.37 -22.29 6.93
N LEU A 126 -34.89 -22.51 8.15
CA LEU A 126 -35.45 -23.81 8.55
C LEU A 126 -36.89 -24.01 8.10
N THR A 127 -37.66 -22.92 7.96
CA THR A 127 -39.11 -22.97 7.69
C THR A 127 -39.50 -22.27 6.39
N GLY A 128 -38.61 -21.44 5.83
CA GLY A 128 -38.90 -20.56 4.70
C GLY A 128 -39.85 -19.41 5.05
N GLN A 129 -40.26 -19.25 6.31
CA GLN A 129 -41.18 -18.20 6.75
C GLN A 129 -40.42 -16.95 7.20
N PRO A 130 -41.02 -15.74 7.11
CA PRO A 130 -40.43 -14.54 7.68
C PRO A 130 -40.15 -14.68 9.19
N PHE A 131 -39.02 -14.14 9.65
CA PHE A 131 -38.86 -13.94 11.10
C PHE A 131 -39.86 -12.89 11.59
N PRO A 132 -40.61 -13.16 12.68
CA PRO A 132 -41.46 -12.14 13.28
C PRO A 132 -40.68 -10.86 13.57
N ASN A 133 -41.18 -9.73 13.07
CA ASN A 133 -40.57 -8.40 13.19
C ASN A 133 -39.11 -8.30 12.69
N ASN A 134 -38.67 -9.20 11.81
CA ASN A 134 -37.26 -9.29 11.38
C ASN A 134 -36.27 -9.52 12.56
N ILE A 135 -36.69 -10.21 13.61
CA ILE A 135 -35.82 -10.50 14.76
C ILE A 135 -35.46 -11.99 14.78
N ILE A 136 -34.16 -12.27 14.72
CA ILE A 136 -33.63 -13.62 14.92
C ILE A 136 -33.56 -13.89 16.43
N PRO A 137 -34.20 -14.96 16.95
CA PRO A 137 -34.13 -15.28 18.37
C PRO A 137 -32.68 -15.49 18.84
N ALA A 138 -32.33 -14.95 20.02
CA ALA A 138 -30.97 -15.03 20.56
C ALA A 138 -30.45 -16.48 20.70
N SER A 139 -31.34 -17.44 20.98
CA SER A 139 -31.02 -18.87 21.04
C SER A 139 -30.51 -19.46 19.72
N ARG A 140 -30.74 -18.76 18.60
CA ARG A 140 -30.27 -19.15 17.26
C ARG A 140 -29.01 -18.42 16.83
N LEU A 141 -28.50 -17.51 17.64
CA LEU A 141 -27.23 -16.84 17.39
C LEU A 141 -26.10 -17.70 17.94
N HIS A 142 -25.22 -18.14 17.06
CA HIS A 142 -24.09 -18.96 17.46
C HIS A 142 -23.11 -18.13 18.33
N PRO A 143 -22.77 -18.55 19.56
CA PRO A 143 -21.95 -17.77 20.48
C PRO A 143 -20.53 -17.52 19.93
N GLY A 144 -19.98 -18.47 19.15
CA GLY A 144 -18.70 -18.29 18.47
C GLY A 144 -18.70 -17.14 17.44
N VAL A 145 -19.82 -16.91 16.74
CA VAL A 145 -19.95 -15.80 15.77
C VAL A 145 -20.09 -14.49 16.52
N GLN A 146 -20.83 -14.46 17.63
CA GLN A 146 -20.95 -13.27 18.48
C GLN A 146 -19.59 -12.84 19.06
N ASN A 147 -18.77 -13.81 19.50
CA ASN A 147 -17.40 -13.54 19.94
C ASN A 147 -16.52 -12.99 18.80
N LEU A 148 -16.65 -13.56 17.59
CA LEU A 148 -15.92 -13.08 16.42
C LEU A 148 -16.30 -11.63 16.08
N LEU A 149 -17.60 -11.31 16.02
CA LEU A 149 -18.10 -9.96 15.77
C LEU A 149 -17.63 -8.98 16.84
N SER A 150 -17.73 -9.35 18.12
CA SER A 150 -17.31 -8.52 19.24
C SER A 150 -15.80 -8.21 19.22
N LYS A 151 -14.97 -9.21 18.92
CA LYS A 151 -13.51 -9.09 19.01
C LYS A 151 -12.86 -8.56 17.73
N TYR A 152 -13.37 -8.96 16.57
CA TYR A 152 -12.69 -8.74 15.29
C TYR A 152 -13.43 -7.80 14.35
N VAL A 153 -14.71 -7.47 14.57
CA VAL A 153 -15.46 -6.53 13.74
C VAL A 153 -15.71 -5.25 14.55
N PRO A 154 -14.98 -4.15 14.29
CA PRO A 154 -15.18 -2.92 15.05
C PRO A 154 -16.56 -2.32 14.79
N LYS A 155 -16.99 -1.38 15.64
CA LYS A 155 -18.32 -0.75 15.56
C LYS A 155 -18.34 0.41 14.55
N PRO A 156 -19.50 0.77 14.01
CA PRO A 156 -19.67 1.95 13.15
C PRO A 156 -19.07 3.22 13.78
N GLU A 157 -18.54 4.12 12.94
CA GLU A 157 -18.05 5.44 13.38
C GLU A 157 -19.14 6.51 13.30
N PHE A 158 -20.12 6.33 12.41
CA PHE A 158 -21.27 7.22 12.25
C PHE A 158 -22.51 6.41 11.86
N SER A 159 -23.68 7.05 11.91
CA SER A 159 -24.97 6.42 11.56
C SER A 159 -25.51 7.06 10.28
N PRO A 160 -25.43 6.36 9.12
CA PRO A 160 -26.03 6.84 7.88
C PRO A 160 -27.57 6.82 7.95
N LEU A 161 -28.19 7.53 7.01
CA LEU A 161 -29.65 7.52 6.83
C LEU A 161 -30.16 6.10 6.54
N ASP A 162 -29.50 5.40 5.64
CA ASP A 162 -29.77 4.01 5.32
C ASP A 162 -28.90 3.10 6.21
N PRO A 163 -29.49 2.24 7.07
CA PRO A 163 -28.72 1.39 7.99
C PRO A 163 -27.79 0.38 7.28
N LEU A 164 -27.93 0.17 5.97
CA LEU A 164 -27.07 -0.70 5.16
C LEU A 164 -25.99 0.06 4.35
N ASP A 165 -25.92 1.39 4.46
CA ASP A 165 -24.92 2.19 3.77
C ASP A 165 -23.63 2.31 4.58
N ILE A 166 -22.54 2.76 3.96
CA ILE A 166 -21.23 2.92 4.59
C ILE A 166 -21.36 3.70 5.89
N ASN A 167 -20.74 3.18 6.95
CA ASN A 167 -20.84 3.75 8.29
C ASN A 167 -19.47 3.91 8.98
N VAL A 168 -18.41 3.72 8.20
CA VAL A 168 -17.01 3.95 8.57
C VAL A 168 -16.29 4.47 7.35
N ARG A 169 -15.53 5.55 7.51
CA ARG A 169 -14.70 6.14 6.48
C ARG A 169 -13.45 6.72 7.12
N LYS A 170 -12.27 6.18 6.83
CA LYS A 170 -11.04 6.72 7.42
C LYS A 170 -9.84 6.54 6.50
N GLY A 171 -8.86 7.44 6.67
CA GLY A 171 -7.53 7.25 6.12
C GLY A 171 -6.85 6.04 6.76
N VAL A 172 -6.44 5.08 5.95
CA VAL A 172 -5.70 3.89 6.38
C VAL A 172 -4.27 3.99 5.85
N ASN A 173 -3.30 4.06 6.77
CA ASN A 173 -1.89 4.21 6.43
C ASN A 173 -1.33 2.98 5.71
N GLN A 174 -0.68 3.18 4.57
CA GLN A 174 -0.04 2.15 3.75
C GLN A 174 1.48 2.40 3.70
N PRO A 175 2.23 2.06 4.76
CA PRO A 175 3.65 2.35 4.78
C PRO A 175 4.40 1.42 3.82
N VAL A 176 5.30 2.00 3.03
CA VAL A 176 6.21 1.27 2.13
C VAL A 176 7.63 1.76 2.35
N ASP A 177 8.55 0.83 2.58
CA ASP A 177 9.97 1.09 2.72
C ASP A 177 10.74 0.20 1.74
N THR A 178 11.40 0.79 0.74
CA THR A 178 12.23 0.05 -0.22
C THR A 178 13.66 0.54 -0.22
N ASN A 179 14.60 -0.38 -0.43
CA ASN A 179 16.00 -0.07 -0.70
C ASN A 179 16.44 -0.94 -1.88
N THR A 180 16.97 -0.29 -2.91
CA THR A 180 17.53 -0.95 -4.09
C THR A 180 19.00 -0.60 -4.16
N TYR A 181 19.82 -1.61 -4.40
CA TYR A 181 21.27 -1.48 -4.52
C TYR A 181 21.69 -2.10 -5.84
N PHE A 182 22.59 -1.44 -6.54
CA PHE A 182 23.17 -1.96 -7.76
C PHE A 182 24.66 -1.71 -7.73
N LEU A 183 25.43 -2.77 -7.92
CA LEU A 183 26.87 -2.73 -8.10
C LEU A 183 27.21 -3.32 -9.46
N ARG A 184 28.12 -2.66 -10.18
CA ARG A 184 28.70 -3.20 -11.41
C ARG A 184 30.20 -2.97 -11.42
N LEU A 185 30.91 -3.96 -11.89
CA LEU A 185 32.34 -3.92 -12.18
C LEU A 185 32.54 -4.29 -13.65
N ASP A 186 33.27 -3.46 -14.38
CA ASP A 186 33.66 -3.67 -15.77
C ASP A 186 35.19 -3.74 -15.84
N HIS A 187 35.73 -4.66 -16.65
CA HIS A 187 37.16 -4.81 -16.90
C HIS A 187 37.45 -5.02 -18.39
N ASN A 188 38.33 -4.19 -18.94
CA ASN A 188 38.91 -4.36 -20.27
C ASN A 188 40.26 -5.07 -20.13
N PHE A 189 40.36 -6.30 -20.63
CA PHE A 189 41.62 -7.03 -20.71
C PHE A 189 42.47 -6.53 -21.86
N THR A 190 41.82 -6.31 -23.01
CA THR A 190 42.41 -5.79 -24.25
C THR A 190 41.43 -4.81 -24.90
N GLY A 191 41.81 -4.17 -26.01
CA GLY A 191 40.87 -3.41 -26.83
C GLY A 191 39.78 -4.27 -27.51
N LYS A 192 39.88 -5.60 -27.40
CA LYS A 192 38.94 -6.56 -27.99
C LYS A 192 38.12 -7.30 -26.95
N ASP A 193 38.59 -7.38 -25.71
CA ASP A 193 38.03 -8.20 -24.65
C ASP A 193 37.57 -7.36 -23.46
N THR A 194 36.26 -7.38 -23.22
CA THR A 194 35.63 -6.73 -22.06
C THR A 194 34.78 -7.71 -21.29
N VAL A 195 34.89 -7.69 -19.97
CA VAL A 195 34.04 -8.46 -19.05
C VAL A 195 33.33 -7.52 -18.11
N PHE A 196 32.11 -7.89 -17.71
CA PHE A 196 31.47 -7.27 -16.57
C PHE A 196 30.83 -8.28 -15.63
N GLY A 197 30.68 -7.87 -14.37
CA GLY A 197 29.78 -8.47 -13.40
C GLY A 197 28.87 -7.41 -12.79
N ARG A 198 27.60 -7.75 -12.53
CA ARG A 198 26.65 -6.88 -11.82
C ARG A 198 25.87 -7.64 -10.75
N LEU A 199 25.63 -6.98 -9.64
CA LEU A 199 24.77 -7.42 -8.55
C LEU A 199 23.67 -6.36 -8.37
N ALA A 200 22.42 -6.78 -8.43
CA ALA A 200 21.28 -5.99 -7.97
C ALA A 200 20.68 -6.65 -6.72
N TRP A 201 20.41 -5.85 -5.71
CA TRP A 201 19.80 -6.28 -4.46
C TRP A 201 18.66 -5.34 -4.10
N ASP A 202 17.46 -5.88 -3.97
CA ASP A 202 16.28 -5.13 -3.54
C ASP A 202 15.74 -5.67 -2.22
N ARG A 203 15.38 -4.77 -1.31
CA ARG A 203 14.63 -5.07 -0.09
C ARG A 203 13.43 -4.15 -0.05
N SER A 204 12.23 -4.72 0.05
CA SER A 204 11.02 -3.94 0.20
C SER A 204 10.18 -4.52 1.33
N GLY A 205 9.78 -3.65 2.25
CA GLY A 205 8.75 -3.92 3.24
C GLY A 205 7.55 -3.05 2.93
N ARG A 206 6.36 -3.64 2.90
CA ARG A 206 5.11 -2.88 2.92
C ARG A 206 4.17 -3.46 3.97
N THR A 207 3.52 -2.57 4.70
CA THR A 207 2.36 -2.96 5.51
C THR A 207 1.11 -2.56 4.76
N GLN A 208 0.27 -3.54 4.49
CA GLN A 208 -1.07 -3.32 4.00
C GLN A 208 -2.00 -3.30 5.21
N ASN A 209 -2.12 -2.13 5.83
CA ASN A 209 -3.10 -1.96 6.90
C ASN A 209 -4.49 -2.01 6.30
N ASN A 210 -5.44 -2.51 7.09
CA ASN A 210 -6.83 -2.59 6.71
C ASN A 210 -7.66 -1.62 7.58
N ILE A 211 -8.81 -1.17 7.06
CA ILE A 211 -9.78 -0.39 7.84
C ILE A 211 -10.18 -1.13 9.13
N ASN A 212 -10.22 -2.47 9.08
CA ASN A 212 -10.25 -3.32 10.26
C ASN A 212 -8.82 -3.51 10.80
N PRO A 213 -8.47 -2.92 11.96
CA PRO A 213 -7.11 -2.93 12.48
C PRO A 213 -6.65 -4.32 12.95
N ASN A 214 -7.57 -5.29 13.08
CA ASN A 214 -7.24 -6.63 13.55
C ASN A 214 -6.61 -7.52 12.46
N LEU A 215 -6.65 -7.10 11.20
CA LEU A 215 -6.25 -7.91 10.05
C LEU A 215 -5.21 -7.19 9.16
N PRO A 216 -4.05 -6.74 9.71
CA PRO A 216 -3.00 -6.19 8.88
C PRO A 216 -2.27 -7.29 8.10
N VAL A 217 -1.80 -6.96 6.90
CA VAL A 217 -0.94 -7.86 6.10
C VAL A 217 0.43 -7.22 5.98
N PHE A 218 1.47 -7.99 6.30
CA PHE A 218 2.87 -7.57 6.14
C PHE A 218 3.49 -8.33 4.98
N VAL A 219 4.11 -7.60 4.05
CA VAL A 219 4.83 -8.20 2.93
C VAL A 219 6.26 -7.71 2.96
N ASP A 220 7.19 -8.65 3.10
CA ASP A 220 8.63 -8.44 2.94
C ASP A 220 9.07 -9.17 1.67
N SER A 221 9.82 -8.48 0.82
CA SER A 221 10.40 -9.05 -0.39
C SER A 221 11.87 -8.71 -0.47
N LYS A 222 12.66 -9.74 -0.74
CA LYS A 222 14.12 -9.68 -0.94
C LYS A 222 14.42 -10.29 -2.28
N VAL A 223 14.97 -9.50 -3.18
CA VAL A 223 15.33 -9.95 -4.53
C VAL A 223 16.83 -9.75 -4.71
N THR A 224 17.49 -10.74 -5.30
CA THR A 224 18.90 -10.66 -5.65
C THR A 224 19.07 -11.14 -7.07
N ASN A 225 19.77 -10.36 -7.88
CA ASN A 225 20.05 -10.68 -9.27
C ASN A 225 21.55 -10.50 -9.53
N LEU A 226 22.19 -11.58 -9.97
CA LEU A 226 23.58 -11.59 -10.43
C LEU A 226 23.58 -11.79 -11.94
N ALA A 227 24.42 -11.04 -12.65
CA ALA A 227 24.66 -11.27 -14.07
C ALA A 227 26.09 -10.91 -14.44
N SER A 228 26.64 -11.61 -15.42
CA SER A 228 27.94 -11.31 -16.01
C SER A 228 27.88 -11.49 -17.52
N ALA A 229 28.82 -10.87 -18.23
CA ALA A 229 29.05 -11.18 -19.64
C ALA A 229 30.51 -10.91 -20.00
N TRP A 230 30.95 -11.58 -21.06
CA TRP A 230 32.20 -11.35 -21.77
C TRP A 230 31.89 -11.00 -23.22
N ILE A 231 32.59 -10.01 -23.76
CA ILE A 231 32.46 -9.55 -25.14
C ILE A 231 33.85 -9.60 -25.76
N HIS A 232 33.97 -10.30 -26.89
CA HIS A 232 35.16 -10.33 -27.74
C HIS A 232 34.87 -9.71 -29.10
N THR A 233 35.71 -8.79 -29.56
CA THR A 233 35.60 -8.15 -30.87
C THR A 233 36.63 -8.72 -31.85
N PHE A 234 36.15 -9.42 -32.87
CA PHE A 234 37.00 -9.89 -33.96
C PHE A 234 37.30 -8.76 -34.96
N SER A 235 38.53 -8.71 -35.46
CA SER A 235 38.86 -7.84 -36.60
C SER A 235 38.51 -8.57 -37.89
N PRO A 236 38.03 -7.88 -38.94
CA PRO A 236 37.88 -8.49 -40.25
C PRO A 236 39.25 -8.98 -40.74
N SER A 237 39.34 -10.24 -41.14
CA SER A 237 40.45 -10.70 -41.99
C SER A 237 40.12 -10.31 -43.44
N MET A 238 40.92 -9.40 -44.02
CA MET A 238 40.97 -9.21 -45.48
C MET A 238 42.00 -10.17 -46.07
#